data_AF-A0A453RE12-F1
#
_entry.id   AF-A0A453RE12-F1
#
_cell.length_a   1.000
_cell.length_b   1.000
_cell.length_c   1.000
_cell.angle_alpha   90.00
_cell.angle_beta   90.00
_cell.angle_gamma   90.00
#
_symmetry.space_group_name_H-M   'P 1'
#
loop_
_entity.id
_entity.type
_entity.pdbx_description
1 polymer ?
#
loop_
_entity_poly.entity_id
_entity_poly.type
_entity_poly.pdbx_seq_one_letter_code
_entity_poly.pdbx_strand_id
1 'polypeptide(L)'
;SPHASLSSAMATAGLPDPCLLAPTSSLRSRSTPPGELGKGVWGYWELGAWKPLGISGRQRARLRKEVLLAGEDWAYDPPRGEMRTKRKGNKVDCIAAEKRANTVELMKKMPQMLLDYKVCLLWLILLCFMLFQFAIQC
;
A
#
# COMPACT_ATOMS: atom_id res chain seq x y z
N SER A 1 -22.72 -71.46 43.61
CA SER A 1 -21.55 -72.24 43.15
C SER A 1 -22.02 -73.44 42.34
N PRO A 2 -21.21 -73.99 41.42
CA PRO A 2 -19.93 -73.48 40.88
C PRO A 2 -20.23 -72.59 39.63
N HIS A 3 -19.47 -72.44 38.51
CA HIS A 3 -18.11 -72.86 38.15
C HIS A 3 -17.45 -71.85 37.18
N ALA A 4 -16.14 -71.63 37.37
CA ALA A 4 -15.08 -71.46 36.37
C ALA A 4 -15.15 -70.41 35.24
N SER A 5 -14.23 -69.45 35.34
CA SER A 5 -13.67 -68.64 34.26
C SER A 5 -12.88 -69.44 33.23
N LEU A 6 -12.90 -69.03 31.96
CA LEU A 6 -11.76 -69.17 31.03
C LEU A 6 -11.86 -68.17 29.86
N SER A 7 -10.97 -67.17 29.90
CA SER A 7 -10.14 -66.68 28.80
C SER A 7 -10.62 -66.80 27.34
N SER A 8 -10.84 -65.65 26.69
CA SER A 8 -9.93 -65.19 25.61
C SER A 8 -10.28 -63.76 25.16
N ALA A 9 -9.40 -62.81 25.46
CA ALA A 9 -9.41 -61.53 24.78
C ALA A 9 -8.73 -61.69 23.41
N MET A 10 -9.50 -61.63 22.33
CA MET A 10 -8.95 -61.39 20.99
C MET A 10 -9.29 -59.98 20.56
N ALA A 11 -8.33 -59.09 20.79
CA ALA A 11 -8.34 -57.78 20.17
C ALA A 11 -8.20 -57.97 18.66
N THR A 12 -9.27 -57.69 17.92
CA THR A 12 -9.17 -57.50 16.46
C THR A 12 -8.36 -56.24 16.23
N ALA A 13 -7.05 -56.40 16.09
CA ALA A 13 -6.16 -55.31 15.72
C ALA A 13 -6.67 -54.67 14.44
N GLY A 14 -6.98 -53.38 14.49
CA GLY A 14 -7.43 -52.65 13.31
C GLY A 14 -6.37 -52.75 12.22
N LEU A 15 -6.81 -52.95 10.97
CA LEU A 15 -5.94 -52.67 9.83
C LEU A 15 -5.44 -51.22 9.99
N PRO A 16 -4.12 -50.97 9.97
CA PRO A 16 -3.64 -49.61 9.89
C PRO A 16 -4.10 -49.04 8.54
N ASP A 17 -4.73 -47.86 8.57
CA ASP A 17 -5.14 -47.16 7.34
C ASP A 17 -3.93 -47.06 6.39
N PRO A 18 -4.04 -47.49 5.12
CA PRO A 18 -2.91 -47.47 4.18
C PRO A 18 -2.41 -46.05 3.88
N CYS A 19 -3.15 -45.01 4.32
CA CYS A 19 -2.73 -43.61 4.26
C CYS A 19 -1.64 -43.24 5.29
N LEU A 20 -1.46 -44.00 6.38
CA LEU A 20 -0.50 -43.68 7.45
C LEU A 20 0.90 -44.28 7.24
N LEU A 21 1.10 -45.08 6.18
CA LEU A 21 2.39 -45.66 5.79
C LEU A 21 2.93 -45.11 4.46
N ALA A 22 2.48 -43.93 4.02
CA ALA A 22 3.19 -43.17 3.00
C ALA A 22 4.51 -42.64 3.59
N PRO A 23 5.69 -42.97 3.02
CA PRO A 23 6.93 -42.34 3.42
C PRO A 23 6.86 -40.84 3.10
N THR A 24 6.80 -40.00 4.14
CA THR A 24 6.82 -38.54 4.04
C THR A 24 8.13 -38.00 3.43
N SER A 25 9.13 -38.87 3.26
CA SER A 25 10.39 -38.62 2.56
C SER A 25 10.26 -38.44 1.04
N SER A 26 9.14 -38.81 0.41
CA SER A 26 8.93 -38.65 -1.04
C SER A 26 8.77 -37.20 -1.52
N LEU A 27 8.70 -36.22 -0.61
CA LEU A 27 8.76 -34.78 -0.94
C LEU A 27 10.20 -34.23 -1.11
N ARG A 28 11.22 -35.09 -1.04
CA ARG A 28 12.57 -34.83 -1.57
C ARG A 28 12.61 -35.38 -3.01
N SER A 29 12.57 -34.59 -4.08
CA SER A 29 13.19 -33.29 -4.27
C SER A 29 12.46 -32.38 -5.29
N ARG A 30 12.09 -31.16 -4.86
CA ARG A 30 12.14 -29.99 -5.76
C ARG A 30 13.24 -29.07 -5.26
N SER A 31 14.47 -29.56 -5.39
CA SER A 31 15.68 -28.91 -4.89
C SER A 31 15.87 -27.54 -5.52
N THR A 32 15.41 -26.50 -4.83
CA THR A 32 15.85 -25.14 -5.10
C THR A 32 17.33 -25.09 -4.78
N PRO A 33 18.23 -24.87 -5.76
CA PRO A 33 19.65 -24.86 -5.49
C PRO A 33 19.95 -23.71 -4.51
N PRO A 34 20.82 -23.90 -3.49
CA PRO A 34 21.04 -22.89 -2.45
C PRO A 34 21.52 -21.54 -3.03
N GLY A 35 22.19 -21.57 -4.18
CA GLY A 35 22.58 -20.37 -4.93
C GLY A 35 21.43 -19.52 -5.47
N GLU A 36 20.20 -20.02 -5.60
CA GLU A 36 19.02 -19.21 -5.95
C GLU A 36 18.40 -18.50 -4.74
N LEU A 37 18.57 -19.06 -3.53
CA LEU A 37 18.13 -18.39 -2.30
C LEU A 37 19.07 -17.24 -1.93
N GLY A 38 20.38 -17.42 -2.14
CA GLY A 38 21.40 -16.37 -1.93
C GLY A 38 21.32 -15.15 -2.87
N LYS A 39 20.62 -15.25 -4.01
CA LYS A 39 20.41 -14.12 -4.95
C LYS A 39 19.42 -13.06 -4.44
N GLY A 40 18.90 -13.20 -3.21
CA GLY A 40 17.97 -12.27 -2.60
C GLY A 40 16.51 -12.43 -3.04
N VAL A 41 15.65 -11.53 -2.57
CA VAL A 41 14.19 -11.71 -2.67
C VAL A 41 13.60 -11.26 -4.02
N TRP A 42 14.18 -10.24 -4.65
CA TRP A 42 13.55 -9.46 -5.73
C TRP A 42 14.11 -9.71 -7.14
N GLY A 43 15.02 -10.68 -7.29
CA GLY A 43 15.88 -10.79 -8.46
C GLY A 43 17.24 -10.16 -8.20
N TYR A 44 18.13 -10.24 -9.19
CA TYR A 44 19.50 -9.77 -9.08
C TYR A 44 19.90 -8.97 -10.32
N TRP A 45 20.80 -7.99 -10.13
CA TRP A 45 21.29 -7.13 -11.19
C TRP A 45 22.49 -7.78 -11.88
N GLU A 46 22.39 -8.05 -13.18
CA GLU A 46 23.46 -8.67 -13.96
C GLU A 46 23.46 -8.08 -15.37
N LEU A 47 24.64 -7.67 -15.87
CA LEU A 47 24.82 -7.14 -17.24
C LEU A 47 23.86 -5.99 -17.62
N GLY A 48 23.55 -5.12 -16.65
CA GLY A 48 22.68 -3.95 -16.87
C GLY A 48 21.17 -4.24 -16.85
N ALA A 49 20.76 -5.46 -16.51
CA ALA A 49 19.36 -5.86 -16.41
C ALA A 49 19.03 -6.48 -15.05
N TRP A 50 17.79 -6.30 -14.60
CA TRP A 50 17.21 -7.10 -13.52
C TRP A 50 16.84 -8.48 -14.05
N LYS A 51 17.56 -9.52 -13.62
CA LYS A 51 17.20 -10.91 -13.91
C LYS A 51 16.24 -11.45 -12.83
N PRO A 52 15.13 -12.10 -13.21
CA PRO A 52 14.24 -12.75 -12.25
C PRO A 52 14.92 -13.98 -11.62
N LEU A 53 14.40 -14.41 -10.48
CA LEU A 53 14.82 -15.63 -9.80
C LEU A 53 14.22 -16.86 -10.46
N GLY A 54 14.90 -18.00 -10.37
CA GLY A 54 14.35 -19.31 -10.77
C GLY A 54 13.23 -19.83 -9.85
N ILE A 55 12.92 -19.12 -8.76
CA ILE A 55 11.95 -19.52 -7.74
C ILE A 55 10.86 -18.44 -7.60
N SER A 56 9.59 -18.84 -7.74
CA SER A 56 8.48 -17.94 -7.46
C SER A 56 8.38 -17.57 -5.97
N GLY A 57 7.93 -16.36 -5.65
CA GLY A 57 7.72 -15.93 -4.26
C GLY A 57 6.81 -16.88 -3.45
N ARG A 58 5.80 -17.49 -4.10
CA ARG A 58 4.93 -18.51 -3.48
C ARG A 58 5.67 -19.81 -3.16
N GLN A 59 6.66 -20.22 -3.94
CA GLN A 59 7.48 -21.39 -3.66
C GLN A 59 8.47 -21.08 -2.52
N ARG A 60 9.12 -19.92 -2.54
CA ARG A 60 9.98 -19.46 -1.43
C ARG A 60 9.21 -19.38 -0.11
N ALA A 61 7.98 -18.84 -0.10
CA ALA A 61 7.16 -18.78 1.11
C ALA A 61 6.75 -20.16 1.66
N ARG A 62 6.58 -21.17 0.80
CA ARG A 62 6.34 -22.57 1.23
C ARG A 62 7.58 -23.18 1.86
N LEU A 63 8.74 -23.06 1.20
CA LEU A 63 10.03 -23.51 1.74
C LEU A 63 10.33 -22.83 3.10
N ARG A 64 10.14 -21.51 3.19
CA ARG A 64 10.29 -20.77 4.45
C ARG A 64 9.35 -21.29 5.55
N LYS A 65 8.10 -21.63 5.21
CA LYS A 65 7.16 -22.25 6.17
C LYS A 65 7.62 -23.64 6.61
N GLU A 66 8.10 -24.46 5.69
CA GLU A 66 8.58 -25.82 5.96
C GLU A 66 9.83 -25.81 6.86
N VAL A 67 10.82 -24.96 6.56
CA VAL A 67 12.04 -24.76 7.36
C VAL A 67 11.71 -24.25 8.77
N LEU A 68 10.87 -23.21 8.90
CA LEU A 68 10.46 -22.69 10.21
C LEU A 68 9.62 -23.70 11.03
N LEU A 69 8.86 -24.59 10.39
CA LEU A 69 8.16 -25.69 11.07
C LEU A 69 9.09 -26.82 11.52
N ALA A 70 10.22 -27.00 10.85
CA ALA A 70 11.28 -27.92 11.28
C ALA A 70 12.12 -27.37 12.45
N GLY A 71 11.92 -26.10 12.82
CA GLY A 71 12.71 -25.41 13.85
C GLY A 71 14.06 -24.86 13.36
N GLU A 72 14.26 -24.81 12.04
CA GLU A 72 15.47 -24.25 11.41
C GLU A 72 15.31 -22.74 11.12
N ASP A 73 16.42 -21.99 11.22
CA ASP A 73 16.43 -20.54 11.00
C ASP A 73 16.48 -20.15 9.51
N TRP A 74 15.68 -19.15 9.12
CA TRP A 74 15.61 -18.66 7.75
C TRP A 74 16.51 -17.43 7.52
N ALA A 75 17.77 -17.66 7.15
CA ALA A 75 18.78 -16.61 6.99
C ALA A 75 18.75 -15.80 5.66
N TYR A 76 17.88 -16.15 4.70
CA TYR A 76 17.94 -15.60 3.33
C TYR A 76 17.15 -14.31 3.10
N ASP A 77 16.15 -14.01 3.93
CA ASP A 77 15.29 -12.82 3.76
C ASP A 77 15.80 -11.66 4.63
N PRO A 78 16.03 -10.46 4.07
CA PRO A 78 16.44 -9.30 4.87
C PRO A 78 15.32 -8.86 5.83
N PRO A 79 15.67 -8.26 6.99
CA PRO A 79 14.68 -7.76 7.94
C PRO A 79 13.80 -6.68 7.31
N ARG A 80 12.53 -6.64 7.71
CA ARG A 80 11.56 -5.66 7.21
C ARG A 80 11.89 -4.27 7.77
N GLY A 81 12.13 -3.29 6.89
CA GLY A 81 12.34 -1.90 7.27
C GLY A 81 11.12 -1.25 7.94
N GLU A 82 11.37 -0.19 8.71
CA GLU A 82 10.33 0.58 9.41
C GLU A 82 9.33 1.21 8.44
N MET A 83 8.04 1.23 8.81
CA MET A 83 6.97 1.72 7.96
C MET A 83 6.67 3.21 8.23
N ARG A 84 6.58 4.02 7.17
CA ARG A 84 6.31 5.46 7.27
C ARG A 84 4.84 5.75 7.63
N THR A 85 4.58 5.98 8.90
CA THR A 85 3.25 6.37 9.41
C THR A 85 3.02 7.89 9.36
N LYS A 86 2.97 8.49 8.15
CA LYS A 86 2.64 9.92 7.96
C LYS A 86 1.37 10.08 7.10
N ARG A 87 0.32 10.71 7.65
CA ARG A 87 -0.90 11.07 6.90
C ARG A 87 -0.63 12.30 6.02
N LYS A 88 -1.14 12.29 4.77
CA LYS A 88 -0.94 13.37 3.79
C LYS A 88 -1.82 14.61 4.04
N GLY A 89 -3.02 14.41 4.59
CA GLY A 89 -4.06 15.43 4.66
C GLY A 89 -4.71 15.72 3.30
N ASN A 90 -5.91 16.31 3.31
CA ASN A 90 -6.55 16.80 2.08
C ASN A 90 -6.03 18.20 1.74
N LYS A 91 -5.77 18.47 0.46
CA LYS A 91 -5.29 19.78 0.00
C LYS A 91 -6.22 20.94 0.40
N VAL A 92 -7.53 20.70 0.41
CA VAL A 92 -8.54 21.71 0.77
C VAL A 92 -8.40 22.12 2.24
N ASP A 93 -8.27 21.14 3.13
CA ASP A 93 -8.20 21.36 4.58
C ASP A 93 -6.89 22.09 4.97
N CYS A 94 -5.77 21.72 4.34
CA CYS A 94 -4.49 22.40 4.54
C CYS A 94 -4.51 23.90 4.16
N ILE A 95 -5.31 24.28 3.17
CA ILE A 95 -5.38 25.65 2.62
C ILE A 95 -6.57 26.45 3.22
N ALA A 96 -7.44 25.80 3.99
CA ALA A 96 -8.67 26.41 4.51
C ALA A 96 -8.39 27.60 5.46
N ALA A 97 -7.35 27.51 6.29
CA ALA A 97 -6.96 28.60 7.20
C ALA A 97 -6.45 29.83 6.43
N GLU A 98 -5.56 29.62 5.46
CA GLU A 98 -5.01 30.66 4.58
C GLU A 98 -6.11 31.37 3.79
N LYS A 99 -7.05 30.63 3.21
CA LYS A 99 -8.20 31.20 2.48
C LYS A 99 -9.08 32.07 3.38
N ARG A 100 -9.36 31.64 4.62
CA ARG A 100 -10.16 32.43 5.58
C ARG A 100 -9.46 33.76 5.93
N ALA A 101 -8.14 33.74 6.17
CA ALA A 101 -7.36 34.95 6.43
C ALA A 101 -7.41 35.92 5.23
N ASN A 102 -7.14 35.42 4.02
CA ASN A 102 -7.22 36.19 2.78
C ASN A 102 -8.61 36.81 2.54
N THR A 103 -9.70 36.10 2.87
CA THR A 103 -11.06 36.65 2.79
C THR A 103 -11.25 37.82 3.75
N VAL A 104 -10.79 37.73 4.99
CA VAL A 104 -10.87 38.83 5.97
C VAL A 104 -10.07 40.06 5.51
N GLU A 105 -8.88 39.87 4.94
CA GLU A 105 -8.09 40.97 4.37
C GLU A 105 -8.74 41.62 3.16
N LEU A 106 -9.35 40.83 2.27
CA LEU A 106 -10.10 41.33 1.12
C LEU A 106 -11.32 42.15 1.57
N MET A 107 -12.06 41.69 2.58
CA MET A 107 -13.23 42.40 3.11
C MET A 107 -12.87 43.77 3.72
N LYS A 108 -11.68 43.92 4.33
CA LYS A 108 -11.17 45.22 4.79
C LYS A 108 -10.90 46.21 3.64
N LYS A 109 -10.50 45.70 2.47
CA LYS A 109 -10.19 46.51 1.26
C LYS A 109 -11.43 46.81 0.41
N MET A 110 -12.49 46.04 0.58
CA MET A 110 -13.77 46.17 -0.15
C MET A 110 -14.35 47.60 -0.21
N PRO A 111 -14.47 48.38 0.89
CA PRO A 111 -15.07 49.72 0.82
C PRO A 111 -14.27 50.69 -0.06
N GLN A 112 -12.93 50.60 -0.05
CA GLN A 112 -12.09 51.42 -0.92
C GLN A 112 -12.33 51.06 -2.40
N MET A 113 -12.28 49.76 -2.74
CA MET A 113 -12.53 49.32 -4.12
C MET A 113 -13.91 49.77 -4.63
N LEU A 114 -14.95 49.76 -3.77
CA LEU A 114 -16.29 50.24 -4.14
C LEU A 114 -16.34 51.75 -4.42
N LEU A 115 -15.48 52.55 -3.77
CA LEU A 115 -15.33 53.98 -4.10
C LEU A 115 -14.59 54.16 -5.42
N ASP A 116 -13.49 53.42 -5.62
CA ASP A 116 -12.69 53.46 -6.86
C ASP A 116 -13.56 53.12 -8.08
N TYR A 117 -14.37 52.06 -8.00
CA TYR A 117 -15.34 51.69 -9.06
C TYR A 117 -16.37 52.79 -9.35
N LYS A 118 -16.91 53.46 -8.32
CA LYS A 118 -17.87 54.56 -8.50
C LYS A 118 -17.23 55.76 -9.19
N VAL A 119 -16.01 56.12 -8.80
CA VAL A 119 -15.27 57.24 -9.40
C VAL A 119 -14.94 56.94 -10.86
N CYS A 120 -14.42 55.75 -11.18
CA CYS A 120 -14.17 55.34 -12.57
C CYS A 120 -15.45 55.37 -13.44
N LEU A 121 -16.59 54.92 -12.91
CA LEU A 121 -17.85 54.96 -13.64
C LEU A 121 -18.32 56.41 -13.88
N LEU A 122 -18.20 57.30 -12.89
CA LEU A 122 -18.56 58.72 -13.05
C LEU A 122 -17.69 59.41 -14.11
N TRP A 123 -16.39 59.14 -14.10
CA TRP A 123 -15.46 59.67 -15.11
C TRP A 123 -15.79 59.19 -16.52
N LEU A 124 -16.16 57.90 -16.67
CA LEU A 124 -16.63 57.35 -17.95
C LEU A 124 -17.89 58.04 -18.46
N ILE A 125 -18.87 58.27 -17.58
CA ILE A 125 -20.13 58.95 -17.94
C ILE A 125 -19.87 60.42 -18.32
N LEU A 126 -19.07 61.14 -17.54
CA LEU A 126 -18.71 62.54 -17.83
C LEU A 126 -17.93 62.66 -19.15
N LEU A 127 -16.96 61.78 -19.39
CA LEU A 127 -16.17 61.77 -20.63
C LEU A 127 -17.04 61.43 -21.85
N CYS A 128 -17.98 60.47 -21.71
CA CYS A 128 -18.95 60.17 -22.76
C CYS A 128 -19.89 61.36 -23.05
N PHE A 129 -20.37 62.05 -22.01
CA PHE A 129 -21.21 63.25 -22.16
C PHE A 129 -20.45 64.42 -22.82
N MET A 130 -19.18 64.64 -22.45
CA MET A 130 -18.33 65.67 -23.08
C MET A 130 -18.07 65.36 -24.56
N LEU A 131 -17.77 64.10 -24.92
CA LEU A 131 -17.63 63.68 -26.31
C LEU A 131 -18.93 63.86 -27.10
N PHE A 132 -20.09 63.56 -26.50
CA PHE A 132 -21.40 63.75 -27.11
C PHE A 132 -21.72 65.22 -27.37
N GLN A 133 -21.44 66.12 -26.42
CA GLN A 133 -21.59 67.57 -26.62
C GLN A 133 -20.69 68.10 -27.74
N PHE A 134 -19.43 67.66 -27.79
CA PHE A 134 -18.49 68.06 -28.85
C PHE A 134 -18.96 67.61 -30.24
N ALA A 135 -19.54 66.40 -30.34
CA ALA A 135 -20.11 65.85 -31.57
C ALA A 135 -21.41 66.52 -32.04
N ILE A 136 -22.08 67.32 -31.20
CA ILE A 136 -23.26 68.13 -31.57
C ILE A 136 -22.85 69.53 -32.07
N GLN A 137 -21.65 70.00 -31.70
CA GLN A 137 -21.14 71.34 -31.99
C GLN A 137 -20.25 71.40 -33.25
N CYS A 138 -19.95 70.24 -33.86
CA CYS A 138 -19.21 70.09 -35.12
C CYS A 138 -20.16 69.71 -36.26
#